data_AF-A0A922N2G9-F1
#
_entry.id   AF-A0A922N2G9-F1
#
_cell.length_a   1.000
_cell.length_b   1.000
_cell.length_c   1.000
_cell.angle_alpha   90.00
_cell.angle_beta   90.00
_cell.angle_gamma   90.00
#
_symmetry.space_group_name_H-M   'P 1'
#
loop_
_entity.id
_entity.type
_entity.pdbx_description
1 polymer ?
#
loop_
_entity_poly.entity_id
_entity_poly.type
_entity_poly.pdbx_seq_one_letter_code
_entity_poly.pdbx_strand_id
1 'polypeptide(L)'
;MGCCIPPKESREPIRYDPDFNGPIHNRSCTDIFWLVLFILSLGGWGYVGYYGMTHGNIEKLLAPIDTTGARCGLDSSVKDKPYLVFFDISKCLSPGTPIVGCPTPQVCVPNCPSRTIIFGAEMNEQNFGAYRSDMVCTYDVNINTLTYAQAVEFISKGKCAPYVLESQAVLSRCIGDLSTLQCQGDSKSSPKTLSKVTDSCVRNPSEARKSLVNRATALDSYVGWIVASWMSFFKQTDERETHIVRSARSCCA
;
A
#
# COMPACT_ATOMS: atom_id res chain seq x y z
N MET A 1 -74.02 17.81 -17.40
CA MET A 1 -73.17 18.67 -18.27
C MET A 1 -72.58 19.75 -17.42
N GLY A 2 -71.25 19.87 -17.39
CA GLY A 2 -70.55 20.90 -16.62
C GLY A 2 -69.06 20.56 -16.47
N CYS A 3 -68.30 20.71 -17.55
CA CYS A 3 -66.84 20.60 -17.53
C CYS A 3 -66.25 21.82 -16.81
N CYS A 4 -65.51 21.63 -15.74
CA CYS A 4 -64.60 22.65 -15.22
C CYS A 4 -63.33 22.63 -16.07
N ILE A 5 -63.19 23.61 -16.96
CA ILE A 5 -61.93 23.90 -17.66
C ILE A 5 -61.06 24.72 -16.71
N PRO A 6 -59.85 24.28 -16.32
CA PRO A 6 -58.93 25.13 -15.56
C PRO A 6 -58.50 26.32 -16.45
N PRO A 7 -58.35 27.53 -15.89
CA PRO A 7 -57.94 28.70 -16.66
C PRO A 7 -56.56 28.43 -17.28
N LYS A 8 -56.40 28.81 -18.55
CA LYS A 8 -55.09 28.77 -19.22
C LYS A 8 -54.16 29.71 -18.47
N GLU A 9 -53.16 29.15 -17.80
CA GLU A 9 -52.07 29.92 -17.24
C GLU A 9 -51.23 30.49 -18.39
N SER A 10 -51.54 31.72 -18.79
CA SER A 10 -50.70 32.50 -19.69
C SER A 10 -49.45 32.90 -18.92
N ARG A 11 -48.40 32.07 -19.00
CA ARG A 11 -47.06 32.49 -18.59
C ARG A 11 -46.57 33.53 -19.59
N GLU A 12 -46.79 34.80 -19.29
CA GLU A 12 -46.08 35.86 -19.99
C GLU A 12 -44.57 35.63 -19.80
N PRO A 13 -43.74 35.75 -20.84
CA PRO A 13 -42.31 35.58 -20.72
C PRO A 13 -41.78 36.60 -19.71
N ILE A 14 -41.01 36.12 -18.72
CA ILE A 14 -40.42 36.94 -17.67
C ILE A 14 -39.59 38.04 -18.34
N ARG A 15 -40.07 39.29 -18.26
CA ARG A 15 -39.38 40.46 -18.77
C ARG A 15 -38.18 40.71 -17.87
N TYR A 16 -37.00 40.92 -18.46
CA TYR A 16 -35.81 41.34 -17.72
C TYR A 16 -36.09 42.72 -17.12
N ASP A 17 -36.13 42.78 -15.80
CA ASP A 17 -36.27 44.03 -15.05
C ASP A 17 -34.85 44.47 -14.62
N PRO A 18 -34.30 45.55 -15.20
CA PRO A 18 -32.97 46.04 -14.88
C PRO A 18 -32.86 46.58 -13.44
N ASP A 19 -33.98 46.85 -12.78
CA ASP A 19 -34.05 47.29 -11.38
C ASP A 19 -34.37 46.13 -10.42
N PHE A 20 -34.44 44.88 -10.91
CA PHE A 20 -34.57 43.68 -10.09
C PHE A 20 -33.29 43.42 -9.30
N ASN A 21 -33.18 44.13 -8.19
CA ASN A 21 -32.35 43.69 -7.09
C ASN A 21 -33.05 42.47 -6.49
N GLY A 22 -32.59 41.28 -6.85
CA GLY A 22 -33.06 40.02 -6.26
C GLY A 22 -32.98 40.04 -4.73
N PRO A 23 -33.28 38.93 -4.02
CA PRO A 23 -33.26 38.90 -2.56
C PRO A 23 -31.82 39.09 -2.00
N ILE A 24 -31.42 40.36 -1.94
CA ILE A 24 -30.12 40.91 -1.56
C ILE A 24 -30.30 41.77 -0.30
N HIS A 25 -31.53 42.22 -0.01
CA HIS A 25 -31.82 42.98 1.19
C HIS A 25 -31.97 42.04 2.41
N ASN A 26 -31.27 42.36 3.50
CA ASN A 26 -31.13 41.56 4.74
C ASN A 26 -30.35 40.25 4.63
N ARG A 27 -29.23 40.24 3.89
CA ARG A 27 -28.17 39.23 4.10
C ARG A 27 -27.44 39.58 5.41
N SER A 28 -27.97 39.17 6.56
CA SER A 28 -27.17 39.18 7.79
C SER A 28 -25.91 38.35 7.54
N CYS A 29 -24.75 38.87 7.92
CA CYS A 29 -23.44 38.27 7.62
C CYS A 29 -23.22 37.00 8.47
N THR A 30 -24.04 35.96 8.25
CA THR A 30 -23.90 34.63 8.86
C THR A 30 -22.57 33.99 8.46
N ASP A 31 -21.96 34.47 7.38
CA ASP A 31 -20.66 34.03 6.87
C ASP A 31 -19.51 34.25 7.87
N ILE A 32 -19.49 35.36 8.63
CA ILE A 32 -18.39 35.65 9.58
C ILE A 32 -18.33 34.61 10.70
N PHE A 33 -19.48 34.23 11.26
CA PHE A 33 -19.55 33.23 12.32
C PHE A 33 -19.09 31.85 11.83
N TRP A 34 -19.55 31.44 10.65
CA TRP A 34 -19.15 30.17 10.03
C TRP A 34 -17.67 30.16 9.60
N LEU A 35 -17.14 31.29 9.13
CA LEU A 35 -15.73 31.46 8.81
C LEU A 35 -14.83 31.27 10.04
N VAL A 36 -15.20 31.87 11.18
CA VAL A 36 -14.45 31.70 12.43
C VAL A 36 -14.46 30.24 12.89
N LEU A 37 -15.61 29.57 12.85
CA LEU A 37 -15.70 28.14 13.18
C LEU A 37 -14.85 27.29 12.23
N PHE A 38 -14.83 27.61 10.94
CA PHE A 38 -14.02 26.90 9.95
C PHE A 38 -12.52 27.06 10.23
N ILE A 39 -12.04 28.28 10.51
CA ILE A 39 -10.64 28.53 10.85
C ILE A 39 -10.24 27.82 12.15
N LEU A 40 -11.10 27.83 13.17
CA LEU A 40 -10.87 27.09 14.42
C LEU A 40 -10.79 25.58 14.17
N SER A 41 -11.66 25.03 13.31
CA SER A 41 -11.60 23.63 12.90
C SER A 41 -10.29 23.30 12.20
N LEU A 42 -9.84 24.15 11.25
CA LEU A 42 -8.53 23.98 10.59
C LEU A 42 -7.38 24.02 11.59
N GLY A 43 -7.41 24.96 12.54
CA GLY A 43 -6.43 25.03 13.63
C GLY A 43 -6.44 23.79 14.52
N GLY A 44 -7.62 23.26 14.85
CA GLY A 44 -7.78 22.02 15.59
C GLY A 44 -7.19 20.81 14.86
N TRP A 45 -7.47 20.65 13.57
CA TRP A 45 -6.88 19.60 12.74
C TRP A 45 -5.36 19.76 12.60
N GLY A 46 -4.88 21.00 12.43
CA GLY A 46 -3.44 21.31 12.42
C GLY A 46 -2.76 20.93 13.74
N TYR A 47 -3.40 21.22 14.87
CA TYR A 47 -2.90 20.84 16.19
C TYR A 47 -2.87 19.31 16.38
N VAL A 48 -3.92 18.60 16.00
CA VAL A 48 -3.95 17.12 16.07
C VAL A 48 -2.86 16.52 15.18
N GLY A 49 -2.66 17.07 13.98
CA GLY A 49 -1.57 16.66 13.08
C GLY A 49 -0.19 16.90 13.69
N TYR A 50 0.06 18.10 14.23
CA TYR A 50 1.31 18.45 14.92
C TYR A 50 1.56 17.54 16.14
N TYR A 51 0.54 17.32 16.97
CA TYR A 51 0.64 16.44 18.12
C TYR A 51 0.97 15.01 17.70
N GLY A 52 0.29 14.49 16.66
CA GLY A 52 0.54 13.18 16.10
C GLY A 52 1.95 13.02 15.51
N MET A 53 2.49 14.04 14.84
CA MET A 53 3.85 14.01 14.31
C MET A 53 4.93 14.08 15.39
N THR A 54 4.68 14.84 16.47
CA THR A 54 5.68 15.05 17.54
C THR A 54 5.70 13.94 18.58
N HIS A 55 4.54 13.34 18.88
CA HIS A 55 4.40 12.30 19.90
C HIS A 55 4.18 10.90 19.31
N GLY A 56 3.95 10.80 18.00
CA GLY A 56 3.77 9.54 17.31
C GLY A 56 5.10 8.82 17.13
N ASN A 57 5.16 7.55 17.51
CA ASN A 57 6.25 6.67 17.13
C ASN A 57 5.86 5.90 15.86
N ILE A 58 6.37 6.35 14.71
CA ILE A 58 6.14 5.74 13.40
C ILE A 58 6.65 4.29 13.37
N GLU A 59 7.73 3.96 14.08
CA GLU A 59 8.30 2.61 14.11
C GLU A 59 7.29 1.60 14.68
N LYS A 60 6.48 1.99 15.66
CA LYS A 60 5.46 1.11 16.24
C LYS A 60 4.29 0.82 15.28
N LEU A 61 4.00 1.76 14.38
CA LEU A 61 2.97 1.62 13.35
C LEU A 61 3.45 0.75 12.18
N LEU A 62 4.73 0.91 11.81
CA LEU A 62 5.34 0.17 10.70
C LEU A 62 5.91 -1.19 11.11
N ALA A 63 6.08 -1.44 12.41
CA ALA A 63 6.63 -2.69 12.92
C ALA A 63 5.80 -3.89 12.41
N PRO A 64 6.42 -4.81 11.65
CA PRO A 64 5.76 -6.00 11.18
C PRO A 64 5.50 -6.94 12.36
N ILE A 65 4.42 -7.69 12.24
CA ILE A 65 4.02 -8.72 13.20
C ILE A 65 4.42 -10.07 12.59
N ASP A 66 4.95 -10.98 13.39
CA ASP A 66 5.30 -12.34 12.97
C ASP A 66 4.07 -13.28 12.98
N THR A 67 4.25 -14.59 12.83
CA THR A 67 3.14 -15.56 12.88
C THR A 67 2.61 -15.77 14.30
N THR A 68 3.43 -15.50 15.33
CA THR A 68 3.09 -15.68 16.74
C THR A 68 2.37 -14.46 17.33
N GLY A 69 2.32 -13.35 16.61
CA GLY A 69 1.74 -12.09 17.05
C GLY A 69 2.75 -11.10 17.65
N ALA A 70 4.03 -11.44 17.66
CA ALA A 70 5.12 -10.60 18.14
C ALA A 70 5.52 -9.54 17.10
N ARG A 71 5.78 -8.32 17.56
CA ARG A 71 6.25 -7.18 16.76
C ARG A 71 7.77 -7.20 16.68
N CYS A 72 8.29 -7.41 15.47
CA CYS A 72 9.72 -7.43 15.22
C CYS A 72 10.38 -6.11 15.69
N GLY A 73 11.47 -6.21 16.46
CA GLY A 73 12.21 -5.06 16.98
C GLY A 73 11.62 -4.37 18.22
N LEU A 74 10.43 -4.77 18.68
CA LEU A 74 9.75 -4.12 19.82
C LEU A 74 9.54 -5.07 20.99
N ASP A 75 9.03 -6.27 20.74
CA ASP A 75 8.75 -7.23 21.80
C ASP A 75 10.04 -7.88 22.33
N SER A 76 10.06 -8.23 23.61
CA SER A 76 11.26 -8.72 24.29
C SER A 76 11.85 -9.99 23.67
N SER A 77 11.02 -10.84 23.05
CA SER A 77 11.44 -12.07 22.36
C SER A 77 12.11 -11.82 21.00
N VAL A 78 11.83 -10.68 20.35
CA VAL A 78 12.27 -10.36 18.97
C VAL A 78 12.87 -8.97 18.86
N LYS A 79 13.35 -8.41 19.98
CA LYS A 79 13.92 -7.06 20.04
C LYS A 79 15.17 -6.90 19.16
N ASP A 80 16.02 -7.92 19.11
CA ASP A 80 17.23 -7.94 18.29
C ASP A 80 16.97 -8.36 16.83
N LYS A 81 15.69 -8.54 16.46
CA LYS A 81 15.26 -9.04 15.15
C LYS A 81 14.23 -8.07 14.55
N PRO A 82 14.66 -6.94 13.98
CA PRO A 82 13.75 -5.90 13.52
C PRO A 82 13.09 -6.21 12.17
N TYR A 83 13.61 -7.16 11.38
CA TYR A 83 13.13 -7.41 10.02
C TYR A 83 12.23 -8.64 9.94
N LEU A 84 11.21 -8.61 9.08
CA LEU A 84 10.31 -9.74 8.84
C LEU A 84 10.63 -10.44 7.51
N VAL A 85 10.79 -11.77 7.54
CA VAL A 85 10.94 -12.62 6.35
C VAL A 85 9.70 -13.49 6.16
N PHE A 86 9.28 -13.64 4.91
CA PHE A 86 8.22 -14.56 4.49
C PHE A 86 8.82 -15.85 3.96
N PHE A 87 8.28 -17.01 4.36
CA PHE A 87 8.73 -18.30 3.83
C PHE A 87 8.38 -18.46 2.34
N ASP A 88 7.23 -17.94 1.94
CA ASP A 88 6.78 -17.91 0.55
C ASP A 88 5.98 -16.63 0.30
N ILE A 89 6.60 -15.69 -0.41
CA ILE A 89 5.97 -14.41 -0.77
C ILE A 89 4.95 -14.58 -1.91
N SER A 90 5.02 -15.66 -2.69
CA SER A 90 4.11 -15.89 -3.83
C SER A 90 2.68 -16.12 -3.35
N LYS A 91 2.50 -16.77 -2.20
CA LYS A 91 1.21 -17.01 -1.57
C LYS A 91 0.51 -15.72 -1.15
N CYS A 92 1.27 -14.67 -0.84
CA CYS A 92 0.73 -13.34 -0.53
C CYS A 92 0.06 -12.66 -1.74
N LEU A 93 0.45 -13.02 -2.97
CA LEU A 93 -0.02 -12.41 -4.21
C LEU A 93 -1.32 -13.06 -4.74
N SER A 94 -1.79 -14.12 -4.10
CA SER A 94 -3.00 -14.85 -4.48
C SER A 94 -4.27 -14.02 -4.19
N PRO A 95 -5.30 -14.03 -5.08
CA PRO A 95 -6.44 -13.12 -5.01
C PRO A 95 -7.34 -13.22 -3.75
N GLY A 96 -7.09 -14.17 -2.83
CA GLY A 96 -7.82 -14.33 -1.56
C GLY A 96 -7.19 -13.66 -0.33
N THR A 97 -6.01 -13.07 -0.45
CA THR A 97 -5.24 -12.50 0.68
C THR A 97 -5.69 -11.17 1.29
N PRO A 98 -6.54 -10.31 0.67
CA PRO A 98 -6.86 -9.01 1.27
C PRO A 98 -7.62 -9.10 2.60
N ILE A 99 -8.27 -10.24 2.90
CA ILE A 99 -9.20 -10.39 4.03
C ILE A 99 -8.59 -11.21 5.18
N VAL A 100 -7.75 -12.19 4.86
CA VAL A 100 -7.20 -13.16 5.83
C VAL A 100 -5.70 -12.99 6.13
N GLY A 101 -5.03 -12.08 5.42
CA GLY A 101 -3.56 -11.96 5.49
C GLY A 101 -2.85 -13.01 4.64
N CYS A 102 -1.52 -12.97 4.62
CA CYS A 102 -0.73 -13.97 3.90
C CYS A 102 -0.79 -15.32 4.62
N PRO A 103 -1.20 -16.42 3.94
CA PRO A 103 -1.29 -17.74 4.55
C PRO A 103 0.09 -18.42 4.58
N THR A 104 1.14 -17.70 5.02
CA THR A 104 2.50 -18.21 5.09
C THR A 104 3.17 -17.88 6.41
N PRO A 105 4.02 -18.78 6.94
CA PRO A 105 4.82 -18.47 8.10
C PRO A 105 5.73 -17.27 7.81
N GLN A 106 5.68 -16.33 8.73
CA GLN A 106 6.48 -15.12 8.77
C GLN A 106 7.22 -15.07 10.11
N VAL A 107 8.53 -14.77 10.05
CA VAL A 107 9.41 -14.78 11.22
C VAL A 107 10.31 -13.55 11.23
N CYS A 108 10.60 -13.05 12.42
CA CYS A 108 11.55 -11.95 12.59
C CYS A 108 12.99 -12.45 12.49
N VAL A 109 13.85 -11.71 11.79
CA VAL A 109 15.27 -11.98 11.60
C VAL A 109 16.11 -10.74 11.93
N PRO A 110 17.39 -10.92 12.33
CA PRO A 110 18.27 -9.79 12.62
C PRO A 110 18.70 -9.04 11.36
N ASN A 111 18.86 -9.73 10.24
CA ASN A 111 19.24 -9.15 8.95
C ASN A 111 18.49 -9.85 7.83
N CYS A 112 18.18 -9.10 6.76
CA CYS A 112 17.68 -9.71 5.53
C CYS A 112 18.79 -10.53 4.84
N PRO A 113 18.43 -11.65 4.22
CA PRO A 113 19.38 -12.51 3.51
C PRO A 113 20.03 -11.80 2.32
N SER A 114 21.36 -11.87 2.25
CA SER A 114 22.17 -11.22 1.21
C SER A 114 22.39 -12.05 -0.05
N ARG A 115 21.94 -13.31 -0.06
CA ARG A 115 22.09 -14.22 -1.20
C ARG A 115 20.86 -15.10 -1.34
N THR A 116 20.58 -15.51 -2.57
CA THR A 116 19.53 -16.49 -2.86
C THR A 116 20.08 -17.90 -2.64
N ILE A 117 19.38 -18.71 -1.86
CA ILE A 117 19.75 -20.09 -1.55
C ILE A 117 18.52 -20.97 -1.65
N ILE A 118 18.61 -22.05 -2.41
CA ILE A 118 17.59 -23.09 -2.51
C ILE A 118 18.10 -24.31 -1.74
N PHE A 119 17.68 -24.46 -0.48
CA PHE A 119 18.19 -25.52 0.39
C PHE A 119 17.95 -26.92 -0.18
N GLY A 120 16.84 -27.14 -0.90
CA GLY A 120 16.55 -28.42 -1.54
C GLY A 120 17.53 -28.81 -2.66
N ALA A 121 18.24 -27.85 -3.28
CA ALA A 121 19.15 -28.10 -4.39
C ALA A 121 20.63 -27.96 -3.99
N GLU A 122 20.93 -27.07 -3.04
CA GLU A 122 22.31 -26.70 -2.69
C GLU A 122 22.83 -27.39 -1.41
N MET A 123 21.92 -27.86 -0.55
CA MET A 123 22.28 -28.43 0.75
C MET A 123 22.60 -29.93 0.64
N ASN A 124 23.82 -30.29 1.01
CA ASN A 124 24.28 -31.67 1.18
C ASN A 124 24.78 -31.89 2.61
N GLU A 125 24.85 -33.15 3.06
CA GLU A 125 25.30 -33.51 4.41
C GLU A 125 26.69 -32.91 4.77
N GLN A 126 27.59 -32.84 3.78
CA GLN A 126 28.95 -32.31 3.93
C GLN A 126 29.01 -30.78 4.05
N ASN A 127 28.07 -30.07 3.40
CA ASN A 127 28.06 -28.60 3.31
C ASN A 127 27.03 -27.96 4.24
N PHE A 128 26.25 -28.77 4.98
CA PHE A 128 25.17 -28.31 5.85
C PHE A 128 25.65 -27.25 6.86
N GLY A 129 26.85 -27.42 7.42
CA GLY A 129 27.41 -26.48 8.40
C GLY A 129 27.52 -25.03 7.89
N ALA A 130 27.76 -24.84 6.58
CA ALA A 130 27.89 -23.51 5.97
C ALA A 130 26.53 -22.84 5.71
N TYR A 131 25.49 -23.62 5.42
CA TYR A 131 24.14 -23.11 5.11
C TYR A 131 23.25 -22.97 6.34
N ARG A 132 23.61 -23.64 7.43
CA ARG A 132 22.88 -23.67 8.69
C ARG A 132 22.53 -22.28 9.22
N SER A 133 23.46 -21.32 9.16
CA SER A 133 23.24 -19.94 9.66
C SER A 133 22.29 -19.12 8.81
N ASP A 134 22.14 -19.48 7.52
CA ASP A 134 21.30 -18.76 6.57
C ASP A 134 19.86 -19.31 6.56
N MET A 135 19.63 -20.44 7.22
CA MET A 135 18.30 -21.04 7.33
C MET A 135 17.37 -20.15 8.15
N VAL A 136 16.18 -19.92 7.60
CA VAL A 136 15.11 -19.19 8.27
C VAL A 136 14.06 -20.19 8.71
N CYS A 137 13.89 -20.35 10.03
CA CYS A 137 12.96 -21.31 10.63
C CYS A 137 12.06 -20.64 11.69
N THR A 138 10.97 -21.30 12.04
CA THR A 138 10.10 -20.93 13.16
C THR A 138 10.83 -21.03 14.50
N TYR A 139 10.38 -20.28 15.50
CA TYR A 139 11.02 -20.21 16.83
C TYR A 139 11.09 -21.56 17.59
N ASP A 140 10.26 -22.54 17.22
CA ASP A 140 10.27 -23.90 17.80
C ASP A 140 11.52 -24.72 17.42
N VAL A 141 12.33 -24.23 16.49
CA VAL A 141 13.46 -24.95 15.91
C VAL A 141 14.77 -24.30 16.31
N ASN A 142 15.63 -25.07 17.00
CA ASN A 142 16.96 -24.60 17.35
C ASN A 142 17.95 -24.82 16.19
N ILE A 143 18.26 -23.73 15.49
CA ILE A 143 19.18 -23.72 14.34
C ILE A 143 20.56 -24.28 14.71
N ASN A 144 21.04 -24.11 15.95
CA ASN A 144 22.41 -24.48 16.37
C ASN A 144 22.61 -25.97 16.72
N THR A 145 21.54 -26.74 16.93
CA THR A 145 21.62 -28.19 17.24
C THR A 145 21.08 -29.11 16.15
N LEU A 146 20.34 -28.55 15.18
CA LEU A 146 19.92 -29.19 13.94
C LEU A 146 20.97 -30.06 13.21
N THR A 147 20.55 -31.22 12.70
CA THR A 147 21.30 -32.05 11.75
C THR A 147 20.72 -31.94 10.35
N TYR A 148 21.44 -32.37 9.31
CA TYR A 148 20.96 -32.35 7.93
C TYR A 148 19.62 -33.09 7.75
N ALA A 149 19.48 -34.29 8.33
CA ALA A 149 18.26 -35.08 8.26
C ALA A 149 17.05 -34.33 8.87
N GLN A 150 17.25 -33.69 10.03
CA GLN A 150 16.22 -32.88 10.69
C GLN A 150 15.90 -31.60 9.91
N ALA A 151 16.89 -30.97 9.28
CA ALA A 151 16.70 -29.78 8.46
C ALA A 151 15.79 -30.07 7.26
N VAL A 152 16.04 -31.17 6.54
CA VAL A 152 15.19 -31.61 5.41
C VAL A 152 13.78 -31.93 5.90
N GLU A 153 13.64 -32.59 7.05
CA GLU A 153 12.34 -32.88 7.64
C GLU A 153 11.57 -31.60 8.01
N PHE A 154 12.22 -30.61 8.62
CA PHE A 154 11.58 -29.34 8.98
C PHE A 154 11.21 -28.47 7.79
N ILE A 155 11.99 -28.51 6.71
CA ILE A 155 11.61 -27.90 5.43
C ILE A 155 10.33 -28.57 4.90
N SER A 156 10.28 -29.91 4.89
CA SER A 156 9.10 -30.65 4.40
C SER A 156 7.84 -30.40 5.24
N LYS A 157 7.99 -30.17 6.55
CA LYS A 157 6.92 -29.85 7.48
C LYS A 157 6.52 -28.36 7.49
N GLY A 158 7.18 -27.52 6.69
CA GLY A 158 6.90 -26.07 6.65
C GLY A 158 7.34 -25.31 7.90
N LYS A 159 8.23 -25.89 8.73
CA LYS A 159 8.83 -25.22 9.89
C LYS A 159 10.06 -24.38 9.52
N CYS A 160 10.69 -24.69 8.41
CA CYS A 160 11.77 -23.89 7.82
C CYS A 160 11.41 -23.49 6.39
N ALA A 161 11.90 -22.34 5.96
CA ALA A 161 11.74 -21.87 4.59
C ALA A 161 12.48 -22.83 3.63
N PRO A 162 11.86 -23.28 2.52
CA PRO A 162 12.49 -24.17 1.56
C PRO A 162 13.58 -23.49 0.73
N TYR A 163 13.48 -22.17 0.58
CA TYR A 163 14.45 -21.31 -0.07
C TYR A 163 14.43 -19.95 0.60
N VAL A 164 15.51 -19.20 0.41
CA VAL A 164 15.67 -17.83 0.88
C VAL A 164 16.11 -17.02 -0.32
N LEU A 165 15.47 -15.88 -0.58
CA LEU A 165 15.81 -15.01 -1.69
C LEU A 165 16.68 -13.86 -1.18
N GLU A 166 17.65 -13.44 -1.99
CA GLU A 166 18.35 -12.18 -1.75
C GLU A 166 17.34 -11.04 -1.64
N SER A 167 17.41 -10.29 -0.55
CA SER A 167 16.41 -9.27 -0.25
C SER A 167 16.98 -8.09 0.50
N GLN A 168 16.30 -6.96 0.36
CA GLN A 168 16.61 -5.74 1.06
C GLN A 168 15.50 -5.39 2.05
N ALA A 169 15.87 -4.71 3.13
CA ALA A 169 14.92 -4.25 4.12
C ALA A 169 14.15 -3.03 3.59
N VAL A 170 12.84 -3.17 3.41
CA VAL A 170 11.92 -2.10 3.05
C VAL A 170 10.79 -2.06 4.07
N LEU A 171 10.66 -0.98 4.82
CA LEU A 171 9.68 -0.85 5.92
C LEU A 171 9.73 -2.03 6.90
N SER A 172 10.95 -2.40 7.32
CA SER A 172 11.22 -3.55 8.20
C SER A 172 10.78 -4.92 7.65
N ARG A 173 10.51 -5.04 6.34
CA ARG A 173 10.20 -6.31 5.67
C ARG A 173 11.30 -6.63 4.67
N CYS A 174 11.70 -7.90 4.61
CA CYS A 174 12.64 -8.37 3.61
C CYS A 174 11.88 -8.64 2.31
N ILE A 175 12.11 -7.79 1.31
CA ILE A 175 11.50 -7.91 -0.01
C ILE A 175 12.62 -8.23 -1.00
N GLY A 176 12.54 -9.41 -1.60
CA GLY A 176 13.50 -9.87 -2.60
C GLY A 176 13.20 -9.34 -3.99
N ASP A 177 14.16 -9.49 -4.90
CA ASP A 177 13.93 -9.27 -6.32
C ASP A 177 12.99 -10.37 -6.86
N LEU A 178 11.71 -10.01 -6.99
CA LEU A 178 10.63 -10.86 -7.48
C LEU A 178 10.88 -11.37 -8.91
N SER A 179 11.84 -10.79 -9.64
CA SER A 179 12.26 -11.22 -10.98
C SER A 179 12.77 -12.67 -11.02
N THR A 180 13.18 -13.22 -9.86
CA THR A 180 13.70 -14.60 -9.73
C THR A 180 12.62 -15.65 -9.47
N LEU A 181 11.39 -15.25 -9.11
CA LEU A 181 10.28 -16.16 -8.85
C LEU A 181 9.53 -16.45 -10.15
N GLN A 182 9.72 -17.65 -10.70
CA GLN A 182 8.91 -18.15 -11.80
C GLN A 182 7.45 -18.25 -11.35
N CYS A 183 6.57 -17.43 -11.92
CA CYS A 183 5.14 -17.59 -11.72
C CYS A 183 4.70 -18.85 -12.46
N GLN A 184 4.41 -19.91 -11.71
CA GLN A 184 3.86 -21.14 -12.28
C GLN A 184 2.40 -20.88 -12.66
N GLY A 185 2.20 -20.46 -13.91
CA GLY A 185 0.90 -20.55 -14.57
C GLY A 185 0.54 -22.02 -14.79
N ASP A 186 -0.74 -22.35 -14.62
CA ASP A 186 -1.27 -23.70 -14.72
C ASP A 186 -0.83 -24.44 -16.01
N SER A 187 -0.33 -25.66 -15.83
CA SER A 187 0.26 -26.52 -16.86
C SER A 187 -0.69 -26.95 -17.98
N LYS A 188 -0.21 -26.97 -19.24
CA LYS A 188 -0.43 -28.09 -20.20
C LYS A 188 0.75 -28.26 -21.20
N SER A 189 1.32 -29.48 -21.18
CA SER A 189 2.05 -30.25 -22.23
C SER A 189 3.30 -29.72 -22.97
N SER A 190 4.41 -30.46 -22.80
CA SER A 190 5.64 -30.58 -23.63
C SER A 190 5.35 -31.17 -25.05
N PRO A 191 6.28 -31.27 -26.05
CA PRO A 191 7.66 -30.77 -26.22
C PRO A 191 7.90 -29.99 -27.55
N LYS A 192 9.11 -29.39 -27.67
CA LYS A 192 9.87 -29.01 -28.91
C LYS A 192 9.96 -27.51 -29.27
N THR A 193 11.23 -27.10 -29.36
CA THR A 193 11.82 -26.09 -30.27
C THR A 193 11.61 -24.61 -29.96
N LEU A 194 12.68 -24.02 -29.41
CA LEU A 194 13.22 -22.69 -29.70
C LEU A 194 12.33 -21.76 -30.55
N SER A 195 11.64 -20.82 -29.90
CA SER A 195 11.46 -19.43 -30.38
C SER A 195 10.74 -18.55 -29.35
N LYS A 196 11.51 -17.64 -28.75
CA LYS A 196 11.17 -16.21 -28.59
C LYS A 196 9.77 -15.85 -28.06
N VAL A 197 9.53 -15.98 -26.75
CA VAL A 197 8.65 -15.08 -25.98
C VAL A 197 9.27 -14.88 -24.60
N THR A 198 9.68 -13.65 -24.30
CA THR A 198 10.20 -13.24 -23.00
C THR A 198 9.02 -12.91 -22.09
N ASP A 199 8.33 -13.92 -21.56
CA ASP A 199 7.37 -13.70 -20.47
C ASP A 199 8.11 -13.76 -19.14
N SER A 200 8.80 -12.65 -18.83
CA SER A 200 9.17 -12.36 -17.45
C SER A 200 7.90 -11.91 -16.73
N CYS A 201 7.55 -12.61 -15.65
CA CYS A 201 6.44 -12.28 -14.75
C CYS A 201 6.76 -11.02 -13.91
N VAL A 202 7.31 -9.98 -14.54
CA VAL A 202 7.37 -8.66 -13.95
C VAL A 202 5.97 -8.09 -14.10
N ARG A 203 5.27 -7.84 -12.98
CA ARG A 203 4.16 -6.87 -13.02
C ARG A 203 4.79 -5.56 -13.49
N ASN A 204 4.68 -5.26 -14.77
CA ASN A 204 5.10 -3.99 -15.30
C ASN A 204 4.41 -2.92 -14.43
N PRO A 205 5.16 -2.10 -13.68
CA PRO A 205 4.56 -1.14 -12.76
C PRO A 205 3.64 -0.16 -13.50
N SER A 206 3.83 0.03 -14.82
CA SER A 206 2.91 0.81 -15.65
C SER A 206 1.57 0.11 -15.93
N GLU A 207 1.53 -1.22 -16.06
CA GLU A 207 0.28 -1.98 -16.24
C GLU A 207 -0.47 -2.19 -14.93
N ALA A 208 0.26 -2.42 -13.83
CA ALA A 208 -0.34 -2.44 -12.50
C ALA A 208 -0.95 -1.08 -12.14
N ARG A 209 -0.26 0.03 -12.49
CA ARG A 209 -0.81 1.40 -12.39
C ARG A 209 -2.06 1.55 -13.24
N LYS A 210 -2.06 1.11 -14.51
CA LYS A 210 -3.26 1.18 -15.36
C LYS A 210 -4.43 0.37 -14.80
N SER A 211 -4.19 -0.83 -14.29
CA SER A 211 -5.22 -1.68 -13.69
C SER A 211 -5.79 -1.10 -12.39
N LEU A 212 -4.93 -0.55 -11.52
CA LEU A 212 -5.36 0.16 -10.31
C LEU A 212 -6.09 1.46 -10.62
N VAL A 213 -5.66 2.23 -11.63
CA VAL A 213 -6.35 3.44 -12.09
C VAL A 213 -7.73 3.07 -12.64
N ASN A 214 -7.82 2.04 -13.48
CA ASN A 214 -9.09 1.58 -14.06
C ASN A 214 -10.06 1.05 -12.99
N ARG A 215 -9.56 0.44 -11.92
CA ARG A 215 -10.37 0.02 -10.76
C ARG A 215 -10.73 1.18 -9.84
N ALA A 216 -9.83 2.15 -9.64
CA ALA A 216 -10.12 3.36 -8.86
C ALA A 216 -11.15 4.27 -9.55
N THR A 217 -11.20 4.28 -10.88
CA THR A 217 -12.25 4.96 -11.65
C THR A 217 -13.61 4.26 -11.59
N ALA A 218 -13.68 3.03 -11.07
CA ALA A 218 -14.93 2.28 -10.92
C ALA A 218 -15.63 2.51 -9.56
N LEU A 219 -14.99 3.21 -8.61
CA LEU A 219 -15.62 3.69 -7.37
C LEU A 219 -16.11 5.12 -7.61
N ASP A 220 -17.43 5.27 -7.80
CA ASP A 220 -18.20 6.50 -8.03
C ASP A 220 -17.41 7.66 -8.65
N SER A 221 -17.62 7.85 -9.97
CA SER A 221 -16.88 8.76 -10.85
C SER A 221 -16.74 10.21 -10.35
N TYR A 222 -17.54 10.64 -9.37
CA TYR A 222 -17.46 11.96 -8.76
C TYR A 222 -16.35 12.07 -7.68
N VAL A 223 -16.25 11.09 -6.78
CA VAL A 223 -15.24 11.10 -5.71
C VAL A 223 -13.85 10.81 -6.27
N GLY A 224 -13.76 9.91 -7.26
CA GLY A 224 -12.51 9.61 -7.95
C GLY A 224 -11.89 10.82 -8.66
N TRP A 225 -12.70 11.69 -9.26
CA TRP A 225 -12.22 12.90 -9.92
C TRP A 225 -11.76 13.96 -8.91
N ILE A 226 -12.47 14.12 -7.80
CA ILE A 226 -12.06 15.02 -6.71
C ILE A 226 -10.72 14.57 -6.14
N VAL A 227 -10.58 13.28 -5.77
CA VAL A 227 -9.32 12.77 -5.21
C VAL A 227 -8.18 12.87 -6.22
N ALA A 228 -8.41 12.59 -7.50
CA ALA A 228 -7.40 12.75 -8.55
C ALA A 228 -6.98 14.21 -8.74
N SER A 229 -7.91 15.15 -8.67
CA SER A 229 -7.65 16.59 -8.76
C SER A 229 -6.85 17.11 -7.55
N TRP A 230 -7.18 16.64 -6.34
CA TRP A 230 -6.43 16.97 -5.12
C TRP A 230 -5.02 16.34 -5.13
N MET A 231 -4.88 15.08 -5.54
CA MET A 231 -3.56 14.44 -5.63
C MET A 231 -2.65 15.09 -6.69
N SER A 232 -3.22 15.55 -7.81
CA SER A 232 -2.46 16.27 -8.84
C SER A 232 -2.05 17.67 -8.38
N PHE A 233 -2.91 18.37 -7.63
CA PHE A 233 -2.55 19.64 -6.98
C PHE A 233 -1.40 19.48 -5.99
N PHE A 234 -1.44 18.47 -5.12
CA PHE A 234 -0.37 18.22 -4.15
C PHE A 234 0.95 17.77 -4.81
N LYS A 235 0.88 17.02 -5.91
CA LYS A 235 2.08 16.66 -6.67
C LYS A 235 2.70 17.87 -7.37
N GLN A 236 1.88 18.85 -7.76
CA GLN A 236 2.37 20.07 -8.41
C GLN A 236 3.00 21.07 -7.42
N THR A 237 2.70 20.99 -6.12
CA THR A 237 3.40 21.76 -5.09
C THR A 237 4.83 21.27 -4.84
N ASP A 238 5.13 19.98 -5.01
CA ASP A 238 6.48 19.43 -4.81
C ASP A 238 7.45 19.87 -5.93
N GLU A 239 6.97 20.01 -7.16
CA GLU A 239 7.78 20.50 -8.29
C GLU A 239 7.92 22.03 -8.35
N ARG A 240 7.06 22.80 -7.64
CA ARG A 240 7.05 24.28 -7.71
C ARG A 240 7.90 24.96 -6.64
N GLU A 241 8.42 24.24 -5.65
CA GLU A 241 9.29 24.78 -4.59
C GLU A 241 10.74 25.04 -5.07
N THR A 242 11.17 24.49 -6.22
CA THR A 242 12.55 24.70 -6.73
C THR A 242 12.69 25.88 -7.69
N HIS A 243 11.59 26.45 -8.19
CA HIS A 243 11.63 27.61 -9.08
C HIS A 243 10.45 28.55 -8.80
N ILE A 244 10.79 29.77 -8.35
CA ILE A 244 10.07 31.06 -8.44
C ILE A 244 10.04 31.77 -7.05
N VAL A 245 11.20 32.33 -6.68
CA VAL A 245 11.23 33.63 -6.02
C VAL A 245 11.15 34.68 -7.13
N ARG A 246 9.97 35.24 -7.39
CA ARG A 246 9.78 36.64 -7.88
C ARG A 246 8.30 36.97 -8.16
N SER A 247 7.90 38.11 -7.61
CA SER A 247 6.87 39.03 -8.10
C SER A 247 5.40 38.71 -7.79
N ALA A 248 4.94 39.14 -6.61
CA ALA A 248 3.53 39.42 -6.36
C ALA A 248 3.20 40.87 -6.80
N ARG A 249 2.25 41.03 -7.73
CA ARG A 249 1.53 42.29 -7.99
C ARG A 249 0.05 42.08 -7.65
N SER A 250 -0.41 42.93 -6.74
CA SER A 250 -1.73 43.57 -6.59
C SER A 250 -3.01 42.79 -6.89
N CYS A 251 -3.80 42.56 -5.83
CA CYS A 251 -5.25 42.45 -5.90
C CYS A 251 -5.89 43.84 -6.11
N CYS A 252 -6.86 43.93 -7.02
CA CYS A 252 -7.91 44.94 -7.04
C CYS A 252 -9.14 44.34 -7.71
N ALA A 253 -10.22 44.19 -6.95
CA ALA A 253 -11.63 44.44 -7.27
C ALA A 253 -12.49 43.77 -6.20
#